data_AF-A0A2R4BNZ4-F1
#
_entry.id   AF-A0A2R4BNZ4-F1
#
_cell.length_a   1.000
_cell.length_b   1.000
_cell.length_c   1.000
_cell.angle_alpha   90.00
_cell.angle_beta   90.00
_cell.angle_gamma   90.00
#
_symmetry.space_group_name_H-M   'P 1'
#
loop_
_entity.id
_entity.type
_entity.pdbx_description
1 polymer ?
#
loop_
_entity_poly.entity_id
_entity_poly.type
_entity_poly.pdbx_seq_one_letter_code
_entity_poly.pdbx_strand_id
1 'polypeptide(L)'
;MPPINFSRSGRTGPFGKLTAEIPKIRVPDDTKDELERLARAAGITLSEYLRDLLMVHAHGVDVVRALYEERLSAVSRNLDDNGKIAG
;
A
#
# COMPACT_ATOMS: atom_id res chain seq x y z
N MET A 1 36.08 3.96 -10.96
CA MET A 1 34.66 4.30 -10.74
C MET A 1 34.24 3.70 -9.42
N PRO A 2 33.70 4.47 -8.45
CA PRO A 2 33.04 3.85 -7.30
C PRO A 2 31.74 3.18 -7.77
N PRO A 3 31.32 2.05 -7.16
CA PRO A 3 30.02 1.46 -7.46
C PRO A 3 28.91 2.42 -7.04
N ILE A 4 27.97 2.69 -7.95
CA ILE A 4 26.74 3.41 -7.64
C ILE A 4 25.92 2.51 -6.72
N ASN A 5 25.96 2.80 -5.42
CA ASN A 5 25.09 2.16 -4.46
C ASN A 5 23.68 2.76 -4.61
N PHE A 6 22.82 2.09 -5.37
CA PHE A 6 21.40 2.36 -5.31
C PHE A 6 20.90 1.89 -3.94
N SER A 7 20.94 2.78 -2.96
CA SER A 7 20.14 2.65 -1.74
C SER A 7 18.68 2.61 -2.17
N ARG A 8 18.18 1.41 -2.44
CA ARG A 8 16.76 1.10 -2.55
C ARG A 8 16.18 1.26 -1.15
N SER A 9 15.99 2.49 -0.69
CA SER A 9 15.18 2.75 0.49
C SER A 9 13.77 2.30 0.14
N GLY A 10 13.43 1.11 0.62
CA GLY A 10 12.22 0.37 0.32
C GLY A 10 10.97 1.09 0.84
N ARG A 11 10.54 2.13 0.13
CA ARG A 11 9.19 2.71 0.22
C ARG A 11 8.35 2.35 -1.01
N THR A 12 8.74 1.31 -1.75
CA THR A 12 7.88 0.67 -2.75
C THR A 12 6.77 -0.07 -2.03
N GLY A 13 5.56 0.49 -2.07
CA GLY A 13 4.36 -0.23 -1.68
C GLY A 13 4.05 -1.34 -2.70
N PRO A 14 2.96 -2.10 -2.52
CA PRO A 14 2.50 -3.11 -3.49
C PRO A 14 2.31 -2.55 -4.91
N PHE A 15 2.17 -1.22 -5.01
CA PHE A 15 1.85 -0.48 -6.21
C PHE A 15 3.08 0.21 -6.84
N GLY A 16 4.29 -0.19 -6.42
CA GLY A 16 5.51 0.50 -6.79
C GLY A 16 5.71 1.81 -6.03
N LYS A 17 6.44 2.75 -6.64
CA LYS A 17 6.68 4.07 -6.06
C LYS A 17 5.42 4.91 -6.22
N LEU A 18 4.86 5.39 -5.12
CA LEU A 18 3.75 6.36 -5.14
C LEU A 18 4.27 7.72 -5.63
N THR A 19 4.18 7.97 -6.93
CA THR A 19 4.77 9.16 -7.59
C THR A 19 3.76 10.26 -7.91
N ALA A 20 2.46 9.94 -7.98
CA ALA A 20 1.41 10.90 -8.28
C ALA A 20 0.70 11.36 -7.01
N GLU A 21 0.39 12.66 -6.94
CA GLU A 21 -0.39 13.27 -5.88
C GLU A 21 -1.83 13.54 -6.38
N ILE A 22 -2.80 13.30 -5.51
CA ILE A 22 -4.22 13.61 -5.77
C ILE A 22 -4.49 15.01 -5.18
N PRO A 23 -5.33 15.85 -5.81
CA PRO A 23 -5.68 17.16 -5.26
C PRO A 23 -6.15 17.11 -3.80
N LYS A 24 -5.89 18.18 -3.05
CA LYS A 24 -6.40 18.33 -1.67
C LYS A 24 -7.90 18.59 -1.69
N ILE A 25 -8.69 17.62 -1.21
CA ILE A 25 -10.16 17.69 -1.17
C ILE A 25 -10.62 18.10 0.23
N ARG A 26 -11.60 19.01 0.29
CA ARG A 26 -12.33 19.31 1.53
C ARG A 26 -13.62 18.51 1.55
N VAL A 27 -13.91 17.89 2.68
CA VAL A 27 -15.15 17.15 2.94
C VAL A 27 -15.79 17.66 4.24
N PRO A 28 -17.09 17.47 4.45
CA PRO A 28 -17.71 17.71 5.75
C PRO A 28 -17.03 16.91 6.86
N ASP A 29 -17.02 17.44 8.09
CA ASP A 29 -16.36 16.79 9.23
C ASP A 29 -16.95 15.40 9.52
N ASP A 30 -18.28 15.25 9.48
CA ASP A 30 -18.96 13.95 9.62
C ASP A 30 -18.47 12.90 8.61
N THR A 31 -18.14 13.33 7.38
CA THR A 31 -17.60 12.43 6.36
C THR A 31 -16.19 12.00 6.72
N LYS A 32 -15.37 12.92 7.21
CA LYS A 32 -14.01 12.62 7.65
C LYS A 32 -14.01 11.65 8.84
N ASP A 33 -14.87 11.88 9.81
CA ASP A 33 -14.98 11.05 11.01
C ASP A 33 -15.39 9.61 10.68
N GLU A 34 -16.34 9.45 9.75
CA GLU A 34 -16.74 8.13 9.29
C GLU A 34 -15.62 7.42 8.52
N LEU A 35 -14.88 8.14 7.66
CA LEU A 35 -13.72 7.58 6.96
C LEU A 35 -12.62 7.15 7.94
N GLU A 36 -12.37 7.92 9.00
CA GLU A 36 -11.45 7.54 10.06
C GLU A 36 -11.92 6.30 10.83
N ARG A 37 -13.22 6.21 11.13
CA ARG A 37 -13.82 5.04 11.77
C ARG A 37 -13.63 3.78 10.92
N LEU A 38 -13.87 3.87 9.61
CA LEU A 38 -13.69 2.77 8.66
C LEU A 38 -12.21 2.35 8.55
N ALA A 39 -11.29 3.31 8.48
CA ALA A 39 -9.85 3.03 8.47
C ALA A 39 -9.41 2.28 9.74
N ARG A 40 -9.88 2.74 10.92
CA ARG A 40 -9.63 2.06 12.20
C ARG A 40 -10.21 0.65 12.24
N ALA A 41 -11.43 0.44 11.72
CA ALA A 41 -12.04 -0.88 11.64
C ALA A 41 -11.26 -1.84 10.74
N ALA A 42 -10.60 -1.31 9.70
CA ALA A 42 -9.70 -2.07 8.83
C ALA A 42 -8.26 -2.21 9.39
N GLY A 43 -7.94 -1.59 10.52
CA GLY A 43 -6.62 -1.66 11.14
C GLY A 43 -5.51 -0.91 10.38
N ILE A 44 -5.87 0.04 9.52
CA ILE A 44 -4.93 0.81 8.67
C ILE A 44 -5.08 2.31 8.88
N THR A 45 -4.11 3.10 8.42
CA THR A 45 -4.20 4.56 8.51
C THR A 45 -5.25 5.12 7.54
N LEU A 46 -5.79 6.31 7.85
CA LEU A 46 -6.74 6.99 6.94
C LEU A 46 -6.17 7.15 5.53
N SER A 47 -4.89 7.49 5.40
CA SER A 47 -4.23 7.66 4.10
C SER A 47 -4.11 6.36 3.31
N GLU A 48 -3.88 5.23 3.99
CA GLU A 48 -3.86 3.91 3.35
C GLU A 48 -5.26 3.49 2.93
N TYR A 49 -6.25 3.69 3.81
CA TYR A 49 -7.64 3.40 3.51
C TYR A 49 -8.15 4.17 2.30
N LEU A 50 -7.91 5.49 2.24
CA LEU A 50 -8.32 6.31 1.11
C LEU A 50 -7.59 5.92 -0.19
N ARG A 51 -6.31 5.52 -0.09
CA ARG A 51 -5.58 5.02 -1.25
C ARG A 51 -6.21 3.75 -1.79
N ASP A 52 -6.41 2.76 -0.93
CA ASP A 52 -6.99 1.47 -1.33
C ASP A 52 -8.41 1.66 -1.89
N LEU A 53 -9.22 2.50 -1.25
CA LEU A 53 -10.56 2.85 -1.71
C LEU A 53 -10.53 3.43 -3.12
N LEU A 54 -9.67 4.42 -3.37
CA LEU A 54 -9.56 5.05 -4.69
C LEU A 54 -9.03 4.09 -5.75
N MET A 55 -8.06 3.24 -5.40
CA MET A 55 -7.52 2.25 -6.32
C MET A 55 -8.55 1.18 -6.69
N VAL A 56 -9.30 0.67 -5.71
CA VAL A 56 -10.39 -0.28 -5.96
C VAL A 56 -11.47 0.36 -6.82
N HIS A 57 -11.82 1.62 -6.56
CA HIS A 57 -12.81 2.33 -7.35
C HIS A 57 -12.35 2.59 -8.79
N ALA A 58 -11.08 2.95 -9.00
CA ALA A 58 -10.53 3.28 -10.32
C ALA A 58 -10.18 2.05 -11.17
N HIS A 59 -9.74 0.95 -10.55
CA HIS A 59 -9.15 -0.21 -11.24
C HIS A 59 -9.89 -1.52 -11.01
N GLY A 60 -10.87 -1.54 -10.10
CA GLY A 60 -11.57 -2.75 -9.69
C GLY A 60 -10.81 -3.54 -8.61
N VAL A 61 -11.56 -4.34 -7.85
CA VAL A 61 -11.03 -5.07 -6.69
C VAL A 61 -10.04 -6.16 -7.10
N ASP A 62 -10.25 -6.81 -8.24
CA ASP A 62 -9.43 -7.94 -8.68
C ASP A 62 -8.01 -7.51 -9.04
N VAL A 63 -7.87 -6.37 -9.72
CA VAL A 63 -6.56 -5.79 -10.06
C VAL A 63 -5.79 -5.43 -8.79
N VAL A 64 -6.46 -4.78 -7.84
CA VAL A 64 -5.83 -4.38 -6.57
C VAL A 64 -5.43 -5.61 -5.75
N ARG A 65 -6.27 -6.64 -5.71
CA ARG A 65 -5.96 -7.91 -5.03
C ARG A 65 -4.73 -8.59 -5.63
N ALA A 66 -4.66 -8.71 -6.97
CA ALA A 66 -3.53 -9.32 -7.65
C ALA A 66 -2.20 -8.62 -7.30
N LEU A 67 -2.20 -7.29 -7.20
CA LEU A 67 -1.01 -6.51 -6.81
C LEU A 67 -0.60 -6.76 -5.35
N TYR A 68 -1.56 -6.92 -4.44
CA TYR A 68 -1.28 -7.29 -3.06
C TYR A 68 -0.71 -8.71 -2.95
N GLU A 69 -1.28 -9.66 -3.68
CA GLU A 69 -0.81 -11.05 -3.72
C GLU A 69 0.60 -11.16 -4.31
N GLU A 70 0.90 -10.43 -5.38
CA GLU A 70 2.24 -10.38 -5.97
C GLU A 70 3.27 -9.87 -4.96
N ARG A 71 2.96 -8.83 -4.19
CA ARG A 71 3.84 -8.34 -3.12
C ARG A 71 4.03 -9.39 -2.03
N LEU A 72 2.95 -10.00 -1.56
CA LEU A 72 3.04 -11.05 -0.52
C LEU A 72 3.92 -12.20 -1.00
N SER A 73 3.77 -12.62 -2.26
CA SER A 73 4.63 -13.61 -2.91
C SER A 73 6.10 -13.17 -2.97
N ALA A 74 6.37 -11.92 -3.36
CA ALA A 74 7.73 -11.39 -3.43
C ALA A 74 8.41 -11.30 -2.06
N VAL A 75 7.65 -10.96 -1.01
CA VAL A 75 8.13 -10.94 0.37
C VAL A 75 8.35 -12.37 0.88
N SER A 76 7.39 -13.26 0.64
CA SER A 76 7.44 -14.64 1.11
C SER A 76 8.51 -15.48 0.43
N ARG A 77 8.96 -15.12 -0.78
CA ARG A 77 10.11 -15.78 -1.46
C ARG A 77 11.41 -15.73 -0.65
N ASN A 78 11.55 -14.76 0.25
CA ASN A 78 12.71 -14.65 1.13
C ASN A 78 12.46 -15.29 2.50
N LEU A 79 11.31 -15.94 2.70
CA LEU A 79 10.96 -16.61 3.94
C LEU A 79 11.12 -18.12 3.78
N ASP A 80 11.59 -18.79 4.83
CA ASP A 80 11.57 -20.25 4.97
C ASP A 80 10.14 -20.76 5.21
N ASP A 81 9.99 -22.09 5.27
CA ASP A 81 8.68 -22.75 5.50
C ASP A 81 8.01 -22.34 6.83
N ASN A 82 8.75 -21.68 7.75
CA ASN A 82 8.26 -21.17 9.02
C ASN A 82 7.97 -19.65 8.99
N GLY A 83 8.09 -18.99 7.84
CA GLY A 83 7.85 -17.55 7.70
C GLY A 83 8.99 -16.68 8.25
N LYS A 84 10.20 -17.23 8.46
CA LYS A 84 11.39 -16.48 8.87
C LYS A 84 12.29 -16.20 7.68
N ILE A 85 13.02 -15.09 7.71
CA ILE A 85 14.01 -14.77 6.68
C ILE A 85 14.98 -15.94 6.49
N ALA A 86 14.98 -16.54 5.30
CA ALA A 86 15.92 -17.59 4.93
C ALA A 86 17.33 -16.98 4.91
N GLY A 87 18.21 -17.49 5.77
CA GLY A 87 19.58 -17.01 5.96
C GLY A 87 20.50 -17.31 4.79
#